data_AF-A0A7X5SBR5-F1
#
_entry.id   AF-A0A7X5SBR5-F1
#
_cell.length_a   1.000
_cell.length_b   1.000
_cell.length_c   1.000
_cell.angle_alpha   90.00
_cell.angle_beta   90.00
_cell.angle_gamma   90.00
#
_symmetry.space_group_name_H-M   'P 1'
#
loop_
_entity.id
_entity.type
_entity.pdbx_description
1 polymer ?
#
loop_
_entity_poly.entity_id
_entity_poly.type
_entity_poly.pdbx_seq_one_letter_code
_entity_poly.pdbx_strand_id
1 'polypeptide(L)'
;EIEANGVSDNPLVFSDTGEALSGGNFHAEPVAFAADMLAMAVCEIGSISERRTAMLVDPALSGLPAFLTPRPGLNSGFMIPQVTAAALVSENKQRAYPASVDSIPTSANQEDHVSMAAHGARRLLAMAENAAHV
;
A
#
# COMPACT_ATOMS: atom_id res chain seq x y z
N GLU A 1 5.97 3.15 -15.84
CA GLU A 1 6.77 3.57 -17.01
C GLU A 1 5.92 4.34 -18.02
N ILE A 2 4.78 3.79 -18.48
CA ILE A 2 3.88 4.48 -19.43
C ILE A 2 3.49 5.87 -18.90
N GLU A 3 2.91 5.96 -17.70
CA GLU A 3 2.50 7.25 -17.12
C GLU A 3 3.68 8.21 -16.89
N ALA A 4 4.84 7.69 -16.49
CA ALA A 4 6.02 8.52 -16.21
C ALA A 4 6.57 9.21 -17.47
N ASN A 5 6.28 8.66 -18.65
CA ASN A 5 6.65 9.21 -19.95
C ASN A 5 5.43 9.81 -20.70
N GLY A 6 4.26 9.81 -20.07
CA GLY A 6 3.01 10.27 -20.67
C GLY A 6 2.94 11.81 -20.71
N VAL A 7 2.23 12.32 -21.71
CA VAL A 7 1.82 13.73 -21.75
C VAL A 7 0.47 13.84 -21.07
N SER A 8 0.47 14.34 -19.83
CA SER A 8 -0.69 14.37 -18.93
C SER A 8 -1.24 15.78 -18.67
N ASP A 9 -0.67 16.81 -19.28
CA ASP A 9 -1.21 18.17 -19.21
C ASP A 9 -2.39 18.35 -20.18
N ASN A 10 -3.02 19.52 -20.10
CA ASN A 10 -4.16 19.87 -20.95
C ASN A 10 -4.27 21.40 -21.10
N PRO A 11 -4.58 21.94 -22.31
CA PRO A 11 -4.83 21.23 -23.58
C PRO A 11 -3.57 20.70 -24.25
N LEU A 12 -3.72 19.69 -25.11
CA LEU A 12 -2.62 19.19 -25.95
C LEU A 12 -2.49 20.03 -27.22
N VAL A 13 -1.26 20.41 -27.57
CA VAL A 13 -0.96 21.21 -28.77
C VAL A 13 -0.30 20.34 -29.83
N PHE A 14 -0.96 20.19 -30.98
CA PHE A 14 -0.50 19.39 -32.11
C PHE A 14 0.19 20.30 -33.14
N SER A 15 1.53 20.38 -33.06
CA SER A 15 2.32 21.33 -33.84
C SER A 15 2.24 21.12 -35.37
N ASP A 16 1.91 19.92 -35.81
CA ASP A 16 1.75 19.53 -37.21
C ASP A 16 0.45 20.05 -37.82
N THR A 17 -0.64 20.09 -37.04
CA THR A 17 -1.94 20.63 -37.48
C THR A 17 -2.18 22.07 -37.03
N GLY A 18 -1.45 22.54 -36.01
CA GLY A 18 -1.67 23.81 -35.34
C GLY A 18 -2.86 23.81 -34.38
N GLU A 19 -3.42 22.64 -34.07
CA GLU A 19 -4.62 22.51 -33.23
C GLU A 19 -4.26 22.43 -31.74
N ALA A 20 -5.16 22.94 -30.90
CA ALA A 20 -5.15 22.71 -29.46
C ALA A 20 -6.40 21.92 -29.07
N LEU A 21 -6.23 20.69 -28.58
CA LEU A 21 -7.32 19.79 -28.22
C LEU A 21 -7.43 19.68 -26.70
N SER A 22 -8.64 19.92 -26.17
CA SER A 22 -8.96 19.64 -24.78
C SER A 22 -9.34 18.17 -24.62
N GLY A 23 -8.60 17.46 -23.77
CA GLY A 23 -8.82 16.07 -23.38
C GLY A 23 -8.84 15.89 -21.86
N GLY A 24 -8.53 14.68 -21.41
CA GLY A 24 -8.61 14.29 -20.00
C GLY A 24 -7.40 13.50 -19.50
N ASN A 25 -6.24 13.62 -20.15
CA ASN A 25 -5.04 12.84 -19.80
C ASN A 25 -4.51 13.12 -18.38
N PHE A 26 -4.92 14.23 -17.76
CA PHE A 26 -4.62 14.54 -16.36
C PHE A 26 -5.34 13.62 -15.35
N HIS A 27 -6.34 12.85 -15.80
CA HIS A 27 -7.09 11.96 -14.92
C HIS A 27 -6.29 10.69 -14.61
N ALA A 28 -5.60 10.71 -13.47
CA ALA A 28 -4.65 9.68 -13.05
C ALA A 28 -5.29 8.36 -12.55
N GLU A 29 -6.45 7.96 -13.07
CA GLU A 29 -7.14 6.72 -12.69
C GLU A 29 -6.25 5.46 -12.83
N PRO A 30 -5.47 5.28 -13.91
CA PRO A 30 -4.58 4.13 -14.04
C PRO A 30 -3.52 4.05 -12.92
N VAL A 31 -3.04 5.21 -12.45
CA VAL A 31 -2.07 5.30 -11.35
C VAL A 31 -2.73 4.94 -10.02
N ALA A 32 -3.99 5.36 -9.81
CA ALA A 32 -4.74 4.99 -8.61
C ALA A 32 -4.92 3.47 -8.50
N PHE A 33 -5.33 2.81 -9.58
CA PHE A 33 -5.42 1.34 -9.61
C PHE A 33 -4.07 0.67 -9.36
N ALA A 34 -3.00 1.16 -9.97
CA ALA A 34 -1.66 0.61 -9.74
C ALA A 34 -1.25 0.73 -8.26
N ALA A 35 -1.52 1.88 -7.64
CA ALA A 35 -1.24 2.09 -6.22
C ALA A 35 -2.09 1.17 -5.31
N ASP A 36 -3.35 0.93 -5.66
CA ASP A 36 -4.24 0.05 -4.89
C ASP A 36 -3.85 -1.42 -4.98
N MET A 37 -3.40 -1.87 -6.16
CA MET A 37 -2.80 -3.19 -6.33
C MET A 37 -1.53 -3.36 -5.49
N LEU A 38 -0.67 -2.34 -5.44
CA LEU A 38 0.52 -2.35 -4.59
C LEU A 38 0.16 -2.41 -3.10
N ALA A 39 -0.87 -1.69 -2.66
CA ALA A 39 -1.31 -1.71 -1.27
C ALA A 39 -1.75 -3.12 -0.84
N MET A 40 -2.53 -3.81 -1.67
CA MET A 40 -2.91 -5.21 -1.43
C MET A 40 -1.68 -6.12 -1.36
N ALA A 41 -0.74 -5.98 -2.31
CA ALA A 41 0.48 -6.79 -2.35
C ALA A 41 1.36 -6.58 -1.10
N VAL A 42 1.60 -5.34 -0.68
CA VAL A 42 2.39 -5.01 0.51
C VAL A 42 1.73 -5.55 1.79
N CYS A 43 0.41 -5.43 1.89
CA CYS A 43 -0.34 -5.98 3.01
C CYS A 43 -0.16 -7.50 3.12
N GLU A 44 -0.25 -8.22 2.01
CA GLU A 44 -0.08 -9.68 1.99
C GLU A 44 1.36 -10.11 2.25
N ILE A 45 2.36 -9.37 1.78
CA ILE A 45 3.78 -9.62 2.10
C ILE A 45 4.01 -9.53 3.61
N GLY A 46 3.50 -8.48 4.27
CA GLY A 46 3.57 -8.35 5.72
C GLY A 46 2.82 -9.48 6.43
N SER A 47 1.60 -9.79 5.99
CA SER A 47 0.77 -10.86 6.53
C SER A 47 1.49 -12.21 6.54
N ILE A 48 2.08 -12.62 5.41
CA ILE A 48 2.80 -13.91 5.35
C ILE A 48 4.10 -13.89 6.15
N SER A 49 4.79 -12.73 6.25
CA SER A 49 5.97 -12.59 7.10
C SER A 49 5.64 -12.80 8.57
N GLU A 50 4.59 -12.14 9.06
CA GLU A 50 4.16 -12.28 10.44
C GLU A 50 3.70 -13.71 10.75
N ARG A 51 3.00 -14.39 9.83
CA ARG A 51 2.62 -15.79 10.02
C ARG A 51 3.84 -16.71 10.16
N ARG A 52 4.93 -16.47 9.42
CA ARG A 52 6.20 -17.22 9.61
C ARG A 52 6.82 -16.94 10.98
N THR A 53 6.80 -15.69 11.43
CA THR A 53 7.26 -15.32 12.78
C THR A 53 6.43 -16.00 13.86
N ALA A 54 5.10 -16.03 13.71
CA ALA A 54 4.18 -16.72 14.63
C ALA A 54 4.47 -18.23 14.70
N MET A 55 4.75 -18.87 13.55
CA MET A 55 5.14 -20.28 13.51
C MET A 55 6.48 -20.54 14.21
N LEU A 56 7.46 -19.64 14.06
CA LEU A 56 8.78 -19.77 14.69
C LEU A 56 8.73 -19.66 16.21
N VAL A 57 7.90 -18.77 16.75
CA VAL A 57 7.83 -18.55 18.22
C VAL A 57 6.99 -19.60 18.94
N ASP A 58 6.19 -20.38 18.22
CA ASP A 58 5.37 -21.47 18.74
C ASP A 58 6.16 -22.79 18.78
N PRO A 59 6.44 -23.37 19.97
CA PRO A 59 7.12 -24.66 20.09
C PRO A 59 6.39 -25.82 19.40
N ALA A 60 5.05 -25.80 19.38
CA ALA A 60 4.26 -26.88 18.83
C ALA A 60 4.43 -26.98 17.29
N LEU A 61 4.76 -25.86 16.65
CA LEU A 61 4.96 -25.78 15.20
C LEU A 61 6.44 -25.80 14.81
N SER A 62 7.29 -25.11 15.57
CA SER A 62 8.72 -24.96 15.24
C SER A 62 9.61 -26.07 15.77
N GLY A 63 9.22 -26.76 16.85
CA GLY A 63 10.12 -27.64 17.61
C GLY A 63 11.24 -26.89 18.36
N LEU A 64 11.21 -25.55 18.40
CA LEU A 64 12.18 -24.70 19.08
C LEU A 64 11.71 -24.31 20.49
N PRO A 65 12.61 -23.80 21.36
CA PRO A 65 12.21 -23.23 22.65
C PRO A 65 11.17 -22.11 22.46
N ALA A 66 10.19 -22.04 23.38
CA ALA A 66 9.12 -21.04 23.32
C ALA A 66 9.66 -19.63 23.19
N PHE A 67 9.13 -18.87 22.22
CA PHE A 67 9.55 -17.50 21.93
C PHE A 67 11.04 -17.33 21.67
N LEU A 68 11.71 -18.40 21.22
CA LEU A 68 13.13 -18.42 20.85
C LEU A 68 14.07 -17.97 21.98
N THR A 69 13.71 -18.23 23.24
CA THR A 69 14.58 -17.92 24.39
C THR A 69 15.31 -19.16 24.93
N PRO A 70 16.58 -19.05 25.33
CA PRO A 70 17.31 -20.16 25.96
C PRO A 70 16.73 -20.60 27.32
N ARG A 71 15.98 -19.72 28.00
CA ARG A 71 15.37 -20.00 29.33
C ARG A 71 13.91 -19.56 29.35
N PRO A 72 13.00 -20.37 28.76
CA PRO A 72 11.56 -20.12 28.78
C PRO A 72 10.99 -20.05 30.20
N GLY A 73 9.93 -19.28 30.41
CA GLY A 73 9.31 -19.08 31.73
C GLY A 73 10.00 -18.06 32.63
N LEU A 74 11.31 -17.84 32.44
CA LEU A 74 12.05 -16.74 33.09
C LEU A 74 12.24 -15.53 32.17
N ASN A 75 12.42 -15.75 30.87
CA ASN A 75 12.63 -14.70 29.87
C ASN A 75 11.54 -14.78 28.80
N SER A 76 11.05 -13.63 28.35
CA SER A 76 9.96 -13.57 27.35
C SER A 76 10.42 -13.72 25.91
N GLY A 77 11.73 -13.62 25.63
CA GLY A 77 12.28 -13.75 24.28
C GLY A 77 11.57 -12.86 23.27
N PHE A 78 11.12 -13.44 22.17
CA PHE A 78 10.43 -12.78 21.06
C PHE A 78 8.91 -12.64 21.23
N MET A 79 8.37 -12.88 22.43
CA MET A 79 6.93 -12.77 22.69
C MET A 79 6.38 -11.38 22.32
N ILE A 80 6.99 -10.30 22.81
CA ILE A 80 6.52 -8.94 22.53
C ILE A 80 6.87 -8.46 21.12
N PRO A 81 8.07 -8.74 20.57
CA PRO A 81 8.34 -8.49 19.15
C PRO A 81 7.29 -9.08 18.21
N GLN A 82 6.81 -10.30 18.47
CA GLN A 82 5.74 -10.91 17.66
C GLN A 82 4.41 -10.15 17.78
N VAL A 83 4.08 -9.60 18.96
CA VAL A 83 2.91 -8.72 19.13
C VAL A 83 3.06 -7.43 18.33
N THR A 84 4.26 -6.84 18.31
CA THR A 84 4.55 -5.65 17.48
C THR A 84 4.36 -5.95 16.00
N ALA A 85 4.90 -7.06 15.50
CA ALA A 85 4.72 -7.48 14.11
C ALA A 85 3.23 -7.66 13.76
N ALA A 86 2.46 -8.30 14.63
CA ALA A 86 1.01 -8.46 14.46
C ALA A 86 0.26 -7.12 14.39
N ALA A 87 0.66 -6.14 15.21
CA ALA A 87 0.07 -4.81 15.20
C ALA A 87 0.34 -4.07 13.88
N LEU A 88 1.58 -4.10 13.38
CA LEU A 88 1.98 -3.46 12.12
C LEU A 88 1.23 -4.06 10.92
N VAL A 89 1.11 -5.40 10.86
CA VAL A 89 0.29 -6.07 9.83
C VAL A 89 -1.18 -5.66 9.93
N SER A 90 -1.73 -5.57 11.13
CA SER A 90 -3.12 -5.17 11.35
C SER A 90 -3.39 -3.74 10.85
N GLU A 91 -2.45 -2.83 11.05
CA GLU A 91 -2.54 -1.47 10.51
C GLU A 91 -2.55 -1.48 8.97
N ASN A 92 -1.70 -2.29 8.34
CA ASN A 92 -1.66 -2.43 6.88
C ASN A 92 -2.97 -2.95 6.30
N LYS A 93 -3.72 -3.80 7.01
CA LYS A 93 -5.05 -4.27 6.55
C LYS A 93 -6.04 -3.13 6.41
N GLN A 94 -6.09 -2.21 7.37
CA GLN A 94 -6.95 -1.03 7.29
C GLN A 94 -6.50 -0.10 6.17
N ARG A 95 -5.18 0.09 6.06
CA ARG A 95 -4.57 0.92 5.01
C ARG A 95 -4.68 0.32 3.62
N ALA A 96 -5.07 -0.94 3.44
CA ALA A 96 -5.21 -1.58 2.13
C ALA A 96 -6.53 -1.29 1.40
N TYR A 97 -7.50 -0.62 2.05
CA TYR A 97 -8.77 -0.25 1.41
C TYR A 97 -8.55 0.62 0.17
N PRO A 98 -9.05 0.26 -1.03
CA PRO A 98 -8.77 0.97 -2.28
C PRO A 98 -9.08 2.48 -2.19
N ALA A 99 -8.16 3.33 -2.63
CA ALA A 99 -8.39 4.77 -2.71
C ALA A 99 -9.10 5.15 -4.01
N SER A 100 -8.93 4.37 -5.08
CA SER A 100 -9.49 4.64 -6.41
C SER A 100 -11.00 4.45 -6.50
N VAL A 101 -11.64 3.91 -5.46
CA VAL A 101 -13.10 3.70 -5.42
C VAL A 101 -13.84 4.89 -4.79
N ASP A 102 -13.10 5.91 -4.37
CA ASP A 102 -13.66 7.15 -3.80
C ASP A 102 -13.49 8.30 -4.80
N SER A 103 -14.49 9.18 -4.83
CA SER A 103 -14.51 10.38 -5.67
C SER A 103 -15.45 11.41 -5.06
N ILE A 104 -15.02 12.67 -5.01
CA ILE A 104 -15.81 13.79 -4.50
C ILE A 104 -15.75 14.92 -5.54
N PRO A 105 -16.91 15.39 -6.07
CA PRO A 105 -16.95 16.48 -7.03
C PRO A 105 -16.34 17.77 -6.49
N THR A 106 -15.54 18.44 -7.31
CA THR A 106 -14.93 19.74 -7.02
C THR A 106 -15.36 20.78 -8.05
N SER A 107 -15.02 22.05 -7.78
CA SER A 107 -15.16 23.13 -8.76
C SER A 107 -16.60 23.28 -9.29
N ALA A 108 -17.60 23.24 -8.39
CA ALA A 108 -19.03 23.31 -8.73
C ALA A 108 -19.50 22.22 -9.74
N ASN A 109 -19.03 20.98 -9.54
CA ASN A 109 -19.26 19.82 -10.42
C ASN A 109 -18.61 19.91 -11.80
N GLN A 110 -17.67 20.83 -12.01
CA GLN A 110 -16.87 20.84 -13.24
C GLN A 110 -15.85 19.68 -13.25
N GLU A 111 -15.38 19.28 -12.07
CA GLU A 111 -14.50 18.14 -11.84
C GLU A 111 -15.29 17.13 -10.99
N ASP A 112 -16.17 16.37 -11.64
CA ASP A 112 -17.16 15.51 -10.98
C ASP A 112 -16.68 14.08 -10.72
N HIS A 113 -15.57 13.66 -11.34
CA HIS A 113 -14.92 12.37 -11.13
C HIS A 113 -13.39 12.51 -10.98
N VAL A 114 -12.83 12.01 -9.89
CA VAL A 114 -11.39 12.09 -9.58
C VAL A 114 -10.87 10.75 -9.08
N SER A 115 -9.56 10.51 -9.24
CA SER A 115 -8.96 9.19 -9.03
C SER A 115 -8.40 8.93 -7.64
N MET A 116 -8.21 9.99 -6.84
CA MET A 116 -7.50 9.93 -5.55
C MET A 116 -6.07 9.34 -5.61
N ALA A 117 -5.46 9.28 -6.81
CA ALA A 117 -4.17 8.60 -7.04
C ALA A 117 -3.04 9.05 -6.10
N ALA A 118 -2.96 10.35 -5.80
CA ALA A 118 -1.95 10.88 -4.90
C ALA A 118 -2.08 10.32 -3.47
N HIS A 119 -3.30 10.18 -2.97
CA HIS A 119 -3.55 9.56 -1.66
C HIS A 119 -3.31 8.06 -1.70
N GLY A 120 -3.74 7.39 -2.78
CA GLY A 120 -3.49 5.97 -3.02
C GLY A 120 -2.00 5.63 -3.05
N ALA A 121 -1.17 6.47 -3.66
CA ALA A 121 0.29 6.28 -3.69
C ALA A 121 0.96 6.66 -2.36
N ARG A 122 0.58 7.79 -1.75
CA ARG A 122 1.20 8.27 -0.50
C ARG A 122 1.09 7.27 0.65
N ARG A 123 -0.04 6.54 0.76
CA ARG A 123 -0.21 5.54 1.83
C ARG A 123 0.80 4.39 1.74
N LEU A 124 1.33 4.10 0.56
CA LEU A 124 2.24 2.97 0.35
C LEU A 124 3.56 3.13 1.10
N LEU A 125 4.01 4.37 1.34
CA LEU A 125 5.23 4.64 2.09
C LEU A 125 5.16 4.06 3.51
N ALA A 126 4.11 4.42 4.26
CA ALA A 126 3.89 3.89 5.61
C ALA A 126 3.60 2.39 5.60
N MET A 127 2.88 1.89 4.59
CA MET A 127 2.61 0.44 4.48
C MET A 127 3.90 -0.37 4.26
N ALA A 128 4.80 0.14 3.42
CA ALA A 128 6.08 -0.48 3.14
C ALA A 128 6.99 -0.44 4.37
N GLU A 129 7.01 0.67 5.12
CA GLU A 129 7.73 0.79 6.38
C GLU A 129 7.23 -0.24 7.40
N ASN A 130 5.91 -0.32 7.59
CA ASN A 130 5.29 -1.34 8.43
C ASN A 130 5.71 -2.75 8.00
N ALA A 131 5.61 -3.08 6.71
CA ALA A 131 5.97 -4.40 6.20
C ALA A 131 7.47 -4.73 6.35
N ALA A 132 8.35 -3.72 6.28
CA ALA A 132 9.79 -3.90 6.51
C ALA A 132 10.14 -4.19 7.98
N HIS A 133 9.25 -3.83 8.91
CA HIS A 133 9.41 -4.04 10.35
C HIS A 133 8.67 -5.29 10.88
N VAL A 134 8.12 -6.11 9.99
CA VAL A 134 7.41 -7.37 10.29
C VAL A 134 8.29 -8.60 10.03
#